data_AF-A0A817X7H8-F1
#
_entry.id   AF-A0A817X7H8-F1
#
_cell.length_a   1.000
_cell.length_b   1.000
_cell.length_c   1.000
_cell.angle_alpha   90.00
_cell.angle_beta   90.00
_cell.angle_gamma   90.00
#
_symmetry.space_group_name_H-M   'P 1'
#
loop_
_entity.id
_entity.type
_entity.pdbx_description
1 polymer ?
#
loop_
_entity_poly.entity_id
_entity_poly.type
_entity_poly.pdbx_seq_one_letter_code
_entity_poly.pdbx_strand_id
1 'polypeptide(L)'
;MFWFNSSNASTESVDEKYKFVTYYPLTLIIVGTLFNFFTFAILWRPIFRDTKKRPTIHYIRTIAIFDILMLYGWNFDHYLSGAYGFMLQTYSIPFCKFCSFLNYFTAQVSAWLRVFICLDRYLSLSHRHKTCFYYY
;
A
#
# COMPACT_ATOMS: atom_id res chain seq x y z
N MET A 1 27.95 -3.68 47.24
CA MET A 1 26.92 -4.63 46.78
C MET A 1 26.11 -3.93 45.67
N PHE A 2 26.66 -3.89 44.46
CA PHE A 2 26.10 -3.20 43.30
C PHE A 2 25.70 -4.24 42.26
N TRP A 3 24.47 -4.75 42.32
CA TRP A 3 23.91 -5.69 41.33
C TRP A 3 22.38 -5.55 41.21
N PHE A 4 21.86 -4.32 41.05
CA PHE A 4 20.44 -4.08 40.77
C PHE A 4 20.30 -2.83 39.90
N ASN A 5 20.25 -2.97 38.56
CA ASN A 5 19.48 -2.08 37.65
C ASN A 5 19.63 -2.36 36.13
N SER A 6 20.51 -3.26 35.68
CA SER A 6 20.71 -3.44 34.22
C SER A 6 19.59 -4.25 33.52
N SER A 7 18.96 -5.19 34.24
CA SER A 7 17.90 -6.07 33.71
C SER A 7 16.55 -5.37 33.53
N ASN A 8 16.20 -4.37 34.35
CA ASN A 8 14.89 -3.69 34.23
C ASN A 8 14.85 -2.71 33.06
N ALA A 9 15.92 -1.93 32.84
CA ALA A 9 15.99 -0.97 31.73
C ALA A 9 16.03 -1.64 30.35
N SER A 10 16.65 -2.82 30.25
CA SER A 10 16.66 -3.61 29.01
C SER A 10 15.28 -4.16 28.70
N THR A 11 14.56 -4.67 29.69
CA THR A 11 13.20 -5.24 29.53
C THR A 11 12.19 -4.17 29.10
N GLU A 12 12.23 -2.97 29.70
CA GLU A 12 11.32 -1.86 29.32
C GLU A 12 11.55 -1.36 27.88
N SER A 13 12.81 -1.23 27.46
CA SER A 13 13.14 -0.79 26.09
C SER A 13 12.73 -1.79 25.00
N VAL A 14 12.66 -3.07 25.38
CA VAL A 14 12.33 -4.19 24.53
C VAL A 14 10.80 -4.29 24.39
N ASP A 15 10.06 -4.17 25.49
CA ASP A 15 8.59 -4.16 25.49
C ASP A 15 7.99 -2.98 24.71
N GLU A 16 8.56 -1.77 24.84
CA GLU A 16 8.10 -0.60 24.07
C GLU A 16 8.33 -0.78 22.56
N LYS A 17 9.45 -1.39 22.16
CA LYS A 17 9.71 -1.73 20.76
C LYS A 17 8.72 -2.77 20.24
N TYR A 18 8.39 -3.79 21.04
CA TYR A 18 7.44 -4.82 20.65
C TYR A 18 6.02 -4.25 20.47
N LYS A 19 5.59 -3.36 21.37
CA LYS A 19 4.31 -2.64 21.22
C LYS A 19 4.31 -1.80 19.94
N PHE A 20 5.37 -1.02 19.70
CA PHE A 20 5.45 -0.17 18.51
C PHE A 20 5.36 -1.00 17.22
N VAL A 21 6.13 -2.09 17.10
CA VAL A 21 6.12 -2.97 15.93
C VAL A 21 4.75 -3.65 15.72
N THR A 22 3.98 -3.86 16.79
CA THR A 22 2.64 -4.48 16.70
C THR A 22 1.54 -3.48 16.34
N TYR A 23 1.54 -2.27 16.90
CA TYR A 23 0.48 -1.27 16.67
C TYR A 23 0.71 -0.39 15.43
N TYR A 24 1.97 -0.22 15.00
CA TYR A 24 2.32 0.49 13.78
C TYR A 24 1.62 -0.07 12.51
N PRO A 25 1.65 -1.39 12.22
CA PRO A 25 0.96 -1.94 11.05
C PRO A 25 -0.56 -1.73 11.10
N LEU A 26 -1.18 -1.78 12.29
CA LEU A 26 -2.60 -1.50 12.45
C LEU A 26 -2.94 -0.05 12.11
N THR A 27 -2.11 0.90 12.56
CA THR A 27 -2.27 2.32 12.22
C THR A 27 -2.12 2.55 10.71
N LEU A 28 -1.14 1.89 10.08
CA LEU A 28 -0.96 1.95 8.62
C LEU A 28 -2.15 1.37 7.86
N ILE A 29 -2.76 0.27 8.33
CA ILE A 29 -3.98 -0.28 7.73
C ILE A 29 -5.10 0.75 7.82
N ILE A 30 -5.38 1.31 9.00
CA ILE A 30 -6.48 2.27 9.19
C ILE A 30 -6.27 3.50 8.30
N VAL A 31 -5.10 4.13 8.40
CA VAL A 31 -4.79 5.36 7.66
C VAL A 31 -4.73 5.10 6.16
N GLY A 32 -4.08 4.02 5.75
CA GLY A 32 -3.94 3.63 4.34
C GLY A 32 -5.27 3.23 3.71
N THR A 33 -6.15 2.53 4.43
CA THR A 33 -7.49 2.20 3.92
C THR A 33 -8.37 3.43 3.78
N LEU A 34 -8.35 4.36 4.75
CA LEU A 34 -9.09 5.62 4.64
C LEU A 34 -8.64 6.43 3.43
N PHE A 35 -7.33 6.67 3.27
CA PHE A 35 -6.82 7.46 2.15
C PHE A 35 -7.05 6.80 0.78
N ASN A 36 -6.85 5.48 0.66
CA ASN A 36 -7.14 4.77 -0.58
C ASN A 36 -8.65 4.71 -0.87
N PHE A 37 -9.49 4.56 0.16
CA PHE A 37 -10.95 4.61 0.02
C PHE A 37 -11.42 6.00 -0.42
N PHE A 38 -10.90 7.08 0.17
CA PHE A 38 -11.20 8.43 -0.28
C PHE A 38 -10.77 8.66 -1.73
N THR A 39 -9.59 8.17 -2.11
CA THR A 39 -9.12 8.23 -3.50
C THR A 39 -10.11 7.55 -4.44
N PHE A 40 -10.56 6.35 -4.09
CA PHE A 40 -11.58 5.62 -4.85
C PHE A 40 -12.93 6.33 -4.88
N ALA A 41 -13.41 6.86 -3.75
CA ALA A 41 -14.68 7.56 -3.62
C ALA A 41 -14.70 8.88 -4.43
N ILE A 42 -13.59 9.62 -4.43
CA ILE A 42 -13.43 10.83 -5.24
C ILE A 42 -13.44 10.47 -6.74
N LEU A 43 -12.74 9.41 -7.14
CA LEU A 43 -12.67 8.93 -8.52
C LEU A 43 -13.99 8.33 -9.01
N TRP A 44 -14.87 7.87 -8.12
CA TRP A 44 -16.21 7.41 -8.47
C TRP A 44 -17.15 8.56 -8.89
N ARG A 45 -16.83 9.82 -8.54
CA ARG A 45 -17.71 10.95 -8.87
C ARG A 45 -17.92 11.06 -10.38
N PRO A 46 -19.17 11.29 -10.84
CA PRO A 46 -19.52 11.31 -12.27
C PRO A 46 -18.81 12.41 -13.06
N ILE A 47 -18.31 13.45 -12.39
CA ILE A 47 -17.46 14.50 -12.98
C ILE A 47 -16.18 13.93 -13.61
N PHE A 48 -15.64 12.82 -13.08
CA PHE A 48 -14.45 12.15 -13.59
C PHE A 48 -14.77 10.95 -14.49
N ARG A 49 -16.06 10.68 -14.77
CA ARG A 49 -16.54 9.54 -15.56
C ARG A 49 -16.35 9.74 -17.06
N ASP A 50 -15.77 10.86 -17.50
CA ASP A 50 -15.36 11.11 -18.89
C ASP A 50 -14.10 10.29 -19.24
N THR A 51 -14.23 8.97 -19.08
CA THR A 51 -13.26 7.90 -19.22
C THR A 51 -12.55 7.91 -20.57
N LYS A 52 -13.22 8.37 -21.63
CA LYS A 52 -12.64 8.40 -22.99
C LYS A 52 -11.53 9.42 -23.17
N LYS A 53 -11.42 10.44 -22.31
CA LYS A 53 -10.42 11.51 -22.45
C LYS A 53 -9.17 11.35 -21.57
N ARG A 54 -9.20 10.51 -20.53
CA ARG A 54 -8.14 10.47 -19.50
C ARG A 54 -7.86 9.04 -19.01
N PRO A 55 -7.01 8.25 -19.70
CA PRO A 55 -6.64 6.90 -19.27
C PRO A 55 -5.97 6.88 -17.88
N THR A 56 -5.30 7.98 -17.49
CA THR A 56 -4.69 8.16 -16.17
C THR A 56 -5.64 7.85 -15.00
N ILE A 57 -6.93 8.22 -15.13
CA ILE A 57 -7.93 8.04 -14.07
C ILE A 57 -8.19 6.54 -13.80
N HIS A 58 -8.15 5.70 -14.83
CA HIS A 58 -8.29 4.25 -14.69
C HIS A 58 -7.09 3.65 -13.97
N TYR A 59 -5.88 4.08 -14.32
CA TYR A 59 -4.67 3.61 -13.65
C TYR A 59 -4.67 3.97 -12.17
N ILE A 60 -5.04 5.20 -11.80
CA ILE A 60 -5.10 5.63 -10.39
C ILE A 60 -6.13 4.84 -9.60
N ARG A 61 -7.31 4.55 -10.17
CA ARG A 61 -8.33 3.72 -9.51
C ARG A 61 -7.82 2.30 -9.26
N THR A 62 -7.17 1.71 -10.24
CA THR A 62 -6.58 0.37 -10.14
C THR A 62 -5.48 0.35 -9.08
N ILE A 63 -4.60 1.37 -9.04
CA ILE A 63 -3.57 1.51 -8.00
C ILE A 63 -4.18 1.56 -6.60
N ALA A 64 -5.24 2.33 -6.36
CA ALA A 64 -5.88 2.40 -5.05
C ALA A 64 -6.38 1.03 -4.55
N ILE A 65 -6.89 0.18 -5.44
CA ILE A 65 -7.30 -1.19 -5.11
C ILE A 65 -6.07 -2.04 -4.76
N PHE A 66 -5.02 -1.98 -5.57
CA PHE A 66 -3.78 -2.73 -5.34
C PHE A 66 -3.05 -2.29 -4.06
N ASP A 67 -3.08 -0.99 -3.73
CA ASP A 67 -2.50 -0.46 -2.50
C ASP A 67 -3.26 -0.95 -1.26
N ILE A 68 -4.60 -1.01 -1.31
CA ILE A 68 -5.40 -1.66 -0.26
C ILE A 68 -5.03 -3.15 -0.15
N LEU A 69 -4.95 -3.87 -1.27
CA LEU A 69 -4.61 -5.29 -1.28
C LEU A 69 -3.23 -5.58 -0.68
N MET A 70 -2.22 -4.74 -0.99
CA MET A 70 -0.87 -4.83 -0.39
C MET A 70 -0.88 -4.51 1.10
N LEU A 71 -1.62 -3.46 1.52
CA LEU A 71 -1.76 -3.11 2.93
C LEU A 71 -2.33 -4.29 3.74
N TYR A 72 -3.41 -4.90 3.27
CA TYR A 72 -4.00 -6.07 3.90
C TYR A 72 -3.12 -7.32 3.78
N GLY A 73 -2.38 -7.51 2.68
CA GLY A 73 -1.49 -8.67 2.54
C GLY A 73 -0.33 -8.68 3.53
N TRP A 74 0.37 -7.54 3.67
CA TRP A 74 1.59 -7.46 4.48
C TRP A 74 1.31 -7.04 5.94
N ASN A 75 0.48 -6.01 6.17
CA ASN A 75 0.31 -5.45 7.51
C ASN A 75 -0.66 -6.28 8.35
N PHE A 76 -1.66 -6.93 7.73
CA PHE A 76 -2.60 -7.77 8.47
C PHE A 76 -1.90 -9.02 9.01
N ASP A 77 -1.02 -9.63 8.20
CA ASP A 77 -0.21 -10.78 8.63
C ASP A 77 0.72 -10.41 9.79
N HIS A 78 1.38 -9.25 9.72
CA HIS A 78 2.25 -8.76 10.79
C HIS A 78 1.48 -8.43 12.08
N TYR A 79 0.30 -7.82 11.95
CA TYR A 79 -0.57 -7.51 13.09
C TYR A 79 -1.10 -8.78 13.76
N LEU A 80 -1.57 -9.78 12.99
CA LEU A 80 -2.03 -11.05 13.56
C LEU A 80 -0.90 -11.85 14.21
N SER A 81 0.28 -11.88 13.58
CA SER A 81 1.47 -12.51 14.16
C SER A 81 1.87 -11.83 15.48
N GLY A 82 1.78 -10.50 15.58
CA GLY A 82 2.15 -9.76 16.78
C GLY A 82 1.10 -9.77 17.89
N ALA A 83 -0.19 -9.68 17.55
CA ALA A 83 -1.27 -9.54 18.52
C ALA A 83 -1.85 -10.87 19.01
N TYR A 84 -1.90 -11.89 18.14
CA TYR A 84 -2.56 -13.17 18.45
C TYR A 84 -1.59 -14.35 18.46
N GLY A 85 -0.33 -14.17 18.04
CA GLY A 85 0.65 -15.27 17.95
C GLY A 85 0.32 -16.31 16.87
N PHE A 86 -0.69 -16.03 16.03
CA PHE A 86 -1.10 -16.88 14.90
C PHE A 86 -0.81 -16.16 13.60
N MET A 87 -0.08 -16.80 12.70
CA MET A 87 0.02 -16.34 11.32
C MET A 87 -1.24 -16.82 10.58
N LEU A 88 -1.88 -15.96 9.79
CA LEU A 88 -2.96 -16.36 8.87
C LEU A 88 -2.52 -17.49 7.93
N GLN A 89 -1.22 -17.53 7.70
CA GLN A 89 -0.50 -18.56 6.97
C GLN A 89 -0.70 -19.98 7.55
N THR A 90 -1.01 -20.11 8.84
CA THR A 90 -1.21 -21.40 9.54
C THR A 90 -2.67 -21.85 9.54
N TYR A 91 -3.64 -20.96 9.26
CA TYR A 91 -5.05 -21.31 9.27
C TYR A 91 -5.42 -22.25 8.11
N SER A 92 -4.85 -22.02 6.93
CA SER A 92 -4.94 -22.97 5.82
C SER A 92 -3.79 -22.84 4.81
N ILE A 93 -3.21 -23.98 4.42
CA ILE A 93 -2.16 -24.09 3.40
C ILE A 93 -2.52 -23.38 2.07
N PRO A 94 -3.76 -23.50 1.52
CA PRO A 94 -4.10 -22.77 0.30
C PRO A 94 -4.12 -21.24 0.49
N PHE A 95 -4.61 -20.75 1.63
CA PHE A 95 -4.66 -19.30 1.90
C PHE A 95 -3.26 -18.71 2.03
N CYS A 96 -2.34 -19.41 2.69
CA CYS A 96 -0.91 -19.06 2.73
C CYS A 96 -0.33 -18.83 1.33
N LYS A 97 -0.49 -19.81 0.43
CA LYS A 97 0.05 -19.74 -0.93
C LYS A 97 -0.60 -18.61 -1.72
N PHE A 98 -1.91 -18.42 -1.57
CA PHE A 98 -2.64 -17.35 -2.24
C PHE A 98 -2.22 -15.96 -1.75
N CYS A 99 -2.09 -15.76 -0.44
CA CYS A 99 -1.62 -14.50 0.14
C CYS A 99 -0.18 -14.20 -0.28
N SER A 100 0.71 -15.19 -0.26
CA SER A 100 2.08 -15.02 -0.73
C SER A 100 2.11 -14.64 -2.21
N PHE A 101 1.34 -15.32 -3.06
CA PHE A 101 1.23 -14.99 -4.48
C PHE A 101 0.69 -13.57 -4.69
N LEU A 102 -0.41 -13.22 -4.02
CA LEU A 102 -1.00 -11.88 -4.12
C LEU A 102 0.00 -10.81 -3.69
N ASN A 103 0.75 -11.00 -2.61
CA ASN A 103 1.68 -9.98 -2.12
C ASN A 103 2.78 -9.69 -3.15
N TYR A 104 3.38 -10.75 -3.73
CA TYR A 104 4.37 -10.57 -4.81
C TYR A 104 3.74 -9.98 -6.08
N PHE A 105 2.56 -10.48 -6.49
CA PHE A 105 1.90 -10.03 -7.71
C PHE A 105 1.45 -8.58 -7.62
N THR A 106 0.83 -8.18 -6.51
CA THR A 106 0.32 -6.83 -6.28
C THR A 106 1.44 -5.80 -6.23
N ALA A 107 2.57 -6.12 -5.59
CA ALA A 107 3.75 -5.25 -5.57
C ALA A 107 4.31 -4.99 -6.98
N GLN A 108 4.46 -6.06 -7.77
CA GLN A 108 4.93 -5.94 -9.16
C GLN A 108 3.95 -5.15 -10.02
N VAL A 109 2.65 -5.45 -9.94
CA VAL A 109 1.62 -4.73 -10.69
C VAL A 109 1.57 -3.25 -10.29
N SER A 110 1.69 -2.92 -9.00
CA SER A 110 1.72 -1.52 -8.54
C SER A 110 2.92 -0.77 -9.11
N ALA A 111 4.10 -1.39 -9.15
CA ALA A 111 5.29 -0.81 -9.76
C ALA A 111 5.07 -0.52 -11.26
N TRP A 112 4.55 -1.48 -12.02
CA TRP A 112 4.25 -1.31 -13.45
C TRP A 112 3.17 -0.25 -13.70
N LEU A 113 2.12 -0.20 -12.88
CA LEU A 113 1.07 0.82 -13.00
C LEU A 113 1.62 2.24 -12.82
N ARG A 114 2.57 2.44 -11.90
CA ARG A 114 3.25 3.74 -11.72
C ARG A 114 4.07 4.12 -12.95
N VAL A 115 4.76 3.16 -13.56
CA VAL A 115 5.51 3.37 -14.83
C VAL A 115 4.55 3.81 -15.94
N PHE A 116 3.40 3.13 -16.09
CA PHE A 116 2.41 3.50 -17.10
C PHE A 116 1.84 4.92 -16.89
N ILE A 117 1.62 5.35 -15.64
CA ILE A 117 1.18 6.73 -15.36
C ILE A 117 2.25 7.76 -15.75
N CYS A 118 3.52 7.48 -15.45
CA CYS A 118 4.62 8.36 -15.83
C CYS A 118 4.75 8.45 -17.35
N LEU A 119 4.62 7.31 -18.05
CA LEU A 119 4.66 7.24 -19.50
C LEU A 119 3.49 8.01 -20.13
N ASP A 120 2.26 7.83 -19.63
CA ASP A 120 1.07 8.55 -20.08
C ASP A 120 1.24 10.08 -19.94
N ARG A 121 1.75 10.54 -18.80
CA ARG A 121 2.06 11.96 -18.58
C ARG A 121 3.18 12.46 -19.50
N TYR A 122 4.23 11.67 -19.69
CA TYR A 122 5.33 12.02 -20.57
C TYR A 122 4.87 12.16 -22.03
N LEU A 123 4.08 11.20 -22.54
CA LEU A 123 3.50 11.27 -23.88
C LEU A 123 2.56 12.48 -24.04
N SER A 124 1.70 12.73 -23.05
CA SER A 124 0.79 13.88 -23.05
C SER A 124 1.55 15.20 -23.15
N LEU A 125 2.62 15.37 -22.36
CA LEU A 125 3.48 16.56 -22.40
C LEU A 125 4.29 16.66 -23.69
N SER A 126 4.86 15.56 -24.18
CA SER A 126 5.66 15.53 -25.42
C SER A 126 4.82 15.90 -26.64
N HIS A 127 3.58 15.38 -26.74
CA HIS A 127 2.67 15.72 -27.84
C HIS A 127 2.23 17.20 -27.79
N ARG A 128 2.05 17.75 -26.57
CA ARG A 128 1.77 19.17 -26.36
C ARG A 128 2.96 20.06 -26.73
N HIS A 129 4.19 19.58 -26.52
CA HIS A 129 5.40 20.29 -26.93
C HIS A 129 5.55 20.33 -28.46
N LYS A 130 5.26 19.21 -29.16
CA LYS A 130 5.28 19.16 -30.63
C LYS A 130 4.27 20.10 -31.29
N THR A 131 3.10 20.26 -30.70
CA THR A 131 2.06 21.17 -31.21
C THR A 131 2.40 22.65 -30.97
N CYS A 132 3.09 22.98 -29.87
CA CYS A 132 3.54 24.34 -29.60
C CYS A 132 4.68 24.79 -30.52
N PHE A 133 5.59 23.88 -30.89
CA PHE A 133 6.72 24.19 -31.77
C PHE A 133 6.34 24.36 -33.25
N TYR A 134 5.16 23.90 -33.66
CA TYR A 134 4.65 24.05 -35.04
C TYR A 134 3.89 25.37 -35.29
N TYR A 135 3.60 26.13 -34.22
CA TYR A 135 2.86 27.39 -34.28
C TYR A 135 3.75 28.63 -34.10
N TYR A 136 5.07 28.46 -34.12
CA TYR A 136 6.09 29.50 -34.13
C TYR A 136 6.99 29.32 -35.35
#